data_AF-A0A968V6U3-F1
#
_entry.id   AF-A0A968V6U3-F1
#
_cell.length_a   1.000
_cell.length_b   1.000
_cell.length_c   1.000
_cell.angle_alpha   90.00
_cell.angle_beta   90.00
_cell.angle_gamma   90.00
#
_symmetry.space_group_name_H-M   'P 1'
#
loop_
_entity.id
_entity.type
_entity.pdbx_description
1 polymer ?
#
loop_
_entity_poly.entity_id
_entity_poly.type
_entity_poly.pdbx_seq_one_letter_code
_entity_poly.pdbx_strand_id
1 'polypeptide(L)'
;MGLSDGFEAPGLDFVAGWQPSIRTLNQEDFYTAEDWLHQISNARGNASWISSDIFLNQQVAQQYTQTLDASLNLEPIPDFRIDITMNRSFIENHTQFYKDTLNDGINDWIHAVPRNVGSLNLSYFALNTFFQDSKDEIINLFKTFETNRLEVSRLLGQGIHADTIQALQGYTQGYGRVQQDVLISSFMAAYRGKTIAEVGVQNDYVRGNLFQQMPLPNWRVSYNGLSKLPKFKELFQSINISHGYTSKLQINTFNTDLDYLQTSGGLSPNTQDFYSQLEIPEVVIQEAFTPLLGVDIRTQNNISFNLSFAKSRTLAMSFVSYQLAETQQQDYTFGFGWRMQKVNIGFLQNMVGNNPKKKKASEPEKPDNLLNKVSKGRGGASAANVGDLDLKVDFSWRDNITFNHILDQNIIEPTRGTRQISFSPSAQYQLHQQLALRLFFDYNRTVPKVSTSFPITNTAGGVVVRFSLN
;
A
#
# COMPACT_ATOMS: atom_id res chain seq x y z
N MET A 1 -10.82 33.33 23.64
CA MET A 1 -11.20 31.90 23.81
C MET A 1 -12.29 31.89 24.87
N GLY A 2 -13.57 31.87 24.50
CA GLY A 2 -14.66 32.41 25.34
C GLY A 2 -14.88 33.88 25.03
N LEU A 3 -15.71 34.16 24.02
CA LEU A 3 -15.77 35.47 23.35
C LEU A 3 -16.89 36.38 23.90
N SER A 4 -17.59 35.95 24.94
CA SER A 4 -18.50 36.76 25.75
C SER A 4 -18.09 36.72 27.22
N ASP A 5 -18.52 37.74 27.98
CA ASP A 5 -18.45 37.69 29.44
C ASP A 5 -19.21 36.45 29.93
N GLY A 6 -18.56 35.62 30.76
CA GLY A 6 -19.17 34.43 31.38
C GLY A 6 -19.03 33.10 30.62
N PHE A 7 -18.32 33.04 29.48
CA PHE A 7 -18.17 31.81 28.67
C PHE A 7 -19.48 31.25 28.10
N GLU A 8 -20.51 32.07 28.00
CA GLU A 8 -21.83 31.68 27.46
C GLU A 8 -21.76 31.34 25.96
N ALA A 9 -20.72 31.80 25.27
CA ALA A 9 -20.58 31.77 23.81
C ALA A 9 -19.11 31.61 23.36
N PRO A 10 -18.78 30.67 22.45
CA PRO A 10 -19.59 29.56 21.94
C PRO A 10 -19.87 28.43 22.95
N GLY A 11 -19.52 28.60 24.22
CA GLY A 11 -19.74 27.61 25.28
C GLY A 11 -18.46 26.95 25.79
N LEU A 12 -18.55 26.30 26.96
CA LEU A 12 -17.45 25.57 27.59
C LEU A 12 -17.08 24.29 26.85
N ASP A 13 -18.03 23.68 26.17
CA ASP A 13 -17.86 22.53 25.28
C ASP A 13 -16.91 22.85 24.13
N PHE A 14 -17.16 23.95 23.41
CA PHE A 14 -16.30 24.38 22.30
C PHE A 14 -14.89 24.72 22.80
N VAL A 15 -14.78 25.42 23.94
CA VAL A 15 -13.48 25.73 24.57
C VAL A 15 -12.76 24.47 25.04
N ALA A 16 -13.48 23.47 25.53
CA ALA A 16 -12.95 22.16 25.90
C ALA A 16 -12.57 21.29 24.69
N GLY A 17 -12.80 21.78 23.47
CA GLY A 17 -12.42 21.13 22.22
C GLY A 17 -13.48 20.19 21.65
N TRP A 18 -14.71 20.18 22.19
CA TRP A 18 -15.82 19.49 21.53
C TRP A 18 -16.06 20.14 20.17
N GLN A 19 -16.01 19.33 19.13
CA GLN A 19 -16.18 19.78 17.76
C GLN A 19 -17.67 19.69 17.39
N PRO A 20 -18.31 20.80 17.00
CA PRO A 20 -19.69 20.77 16.54
C PRO A 20 -19.82 19.98 15.23
N SER A 21 -21.00 19.43 14.99
CA SER A 21 -21.34 18.70 13.77
C SER A 21 -21.50 19.65 12.58
N ILE A 22 -20.41 20.22 12.07
CA ILE A 22 -20.43 21.08 10.86
C ILE A 22 -20.09 20.22 9.63
N ARG A 23 -18.99 19.46 9.70
CA ARG A 23 -18.52 18.57 8.62
C ARG A 23 -19.52 17.46 8.26
N THR A 24 -20.26 16.96 9.26
CA THR A 24 -21.16 15.80 9.13
C THR A 24 -22.63 16.18 9.06
N LEU A 25 -22.95 17.48 9.00
CA LEU A 25 -24.32 17.95 8.92
C LEU A 25 -24.90 17.64 7.54
N ASN A 26 -26.07 17.01 7.49
CA ASN A 26 -26.78 16.81 6.25
C ASN A 26 -27.48 18.12 5.84
N GLN A 27 -27.67 18.31 4.53
CA GLN A 27 -28.32 19.51 4.00
C GLN A 27 -29.77 19.66 4.49
N GLU A 28 -30.45 18.56 4.79
CA GLU A 28 -31.81 18.54 5.36
C GLU A 28 -31.87 19.10 6.79
N ASP A 29 -30.76 19.10 7.51
CA ASP A 29 -30.66 19.56 8.90
C ASP A 29 -30.20 21.02 9.01
N PHE A 30 -29.94 21.69 7.89
CA PHE A 30 -29.57 23.11 7.89
C PHE A 30 -30.66 23.97 8.52
N TYR A 31 -30.25 24.95 9.32
CA TYR A 31 -31.15 25.86 10.04
C TYR A 31 -32.06 25.18 11.08
N THR A 32 -31.74 23.97 11.51
CA THR A 32 -32.44 23.26 12.58
C THR A 32 -31.69 23.39 13.90
N ALA A 33 -32.21 22.73 14.94
CA ALA A 33 -31.53 22.61 16.24
C ALA A 33 -30.26 21.72 16.19
N GLU A 34 -30.01 21.00 15.10
CA GLU A 34 -28.76 20.23 14.92
C GLU A 34 -27.65 21.07 14.27
N ASP A 35 -28.01 22.18 13.63
CA ASP A 35 -27.08 23.09 12.98
C ASP A 35 -26.46 24.05 14.00
N TRP A 36 -25.24 23.75 14.42
CA TRP A 36 -24.51 24.57 15.37
C TRP A 36 -24.24 25.99 14.84
N LEU A 37 -23.96 26.15 13.54
CA LEU A 37 -23.70 27.47 12.95
C LEU A 37 -24.96 28.33 13.00
N HIS A 38 -26.13 27.75 12.72
CA HIS A 38 -27.42 28.41 12.90
C HIS A 38 -27.71 28.77 14.34
N GLN A 39 -27.39 27.90 15.30
CA GLN A 39 -27.60 28.18 16.71
C GLN A 39 -26.75 29.35 17.20
N ILE A 40 -25.47 29.42 16.81
CA ILE A 40 -24.57 30.49 17.27
C ILE A 40 -24.81 31.81 16.53
N SER A 41 -25.32 31.76 15.30
CA SER A 41 -25.66 32.96 14.54
C SER A 41 -26.96 33.61 15.02
N ASN A 42 -27.88 32.80 15.58
CA ASN A 42 -29.17 33.20 16.15
C ASN A 42 -29.24 33.13 17.69
N ALA A 43 -28.10 32.97 18.37
CA ALA A 43 -28.05 32.78 19.82
C ALA A 43 -28.71 33.95 20.56
N ARG A 44 -29.65 33.60 21.45
CA ARG A 44 -30.61 34.45 22.14
C ARG A 44 -29.93 35.63 22.86
N GLY A 45 -30.15 36.87 22.40
CA GLY A 45 -29.75 38.07 23.14
C GLY A 45 -29.19 39.27 22.35
N ASN A 46 -29.56 39.45 21.06
CA ASN A 46 -29.21 40.61 20.23
C ASN A 46 -27.73 40.78 19.80
N ALA A 47 -26.85 39.79 20.02
CA ALA A 47 -25.49 39.82 19.48
C ALA A 47 -25.21 38.55 18.68
N SER A 48 -25.17 38.65 17.35
CA SER A 48 -24.67 37.55 16.51
C SER A 48 -23.17 37.39 16.74
N TRP A 49 -22.71 36.17 17.02
CA TRP A 49 -21.30 35.89 17.28
C TRP A 49 -20.50 35.62 16.00
N ILE A 50 -21.18 35.64 14.86
CA ILE A 50 -20.61 35.59 13.54
C ILE A 50 -20.72 36.99 12.94
N SER A 51 -19.67 37.43 12.24
CA SER A 51 -19.69 38.71 11.54
C SER A 51 -20.78 38.72 10.47
N SER A 52 -21.71 39.66 10.54
CA SER A 52 -22.74 39.88 9.53
C SER A 52 -22.23 40.62 8.28
N ASP A 53 -20.91 40.86 8.19
CA ASP A 53 -20.30 41.50 7.04
C ASP A 53 -20.44 40.61 5.78
N ILE A 54 -21.16 41.11 4.78
CA ILE A 54 -21.33 40.46 3.47
C ILE A 54 -20.00 40.25 2.73
N PHE A 55 -18.97 41.05 3.05
CA PHE A 55 -17.60 40.94 2.56
C PHE A 55 -16.74 39.96 3.37
N LEU A 56 -17.35 39.16 4.26
CA LEU A 56 -16.65 38.05 4.89
C LEU A 56 -16.29 36.99 3.84
N ASN A 57 -14.98 36.81 3.68
CA ASN A 57 -14.38 35.89 2.71
C ASN A 57 -13.77 34.66 3.39
N GLN A 58 -13.80 34.61 4.73
CA GLN A 58 -13.23 33.50 5.48
C GLN A 58 -14.22 32.35 5.50
N GLN A 59 -13.73 31.16 5.21
CA GLN A 59 -14.52 29.94 5.26
C GLN A 59 -14.48 29.37 6.68
N VAL A 60 -15.61 28.80 7.10
CA VAL A 60 -15.63 27.86 8.21
C VAL A 60 -14.91 26.60 7.76
N ALA A 61 -13.93 26.14 8.54
CA ALA A 61 -13.14 24.96 8.22
C ALA A 61 -13.13 23.98 9.40
N GLN A 62 -13.28 22.70 9.09
CA GLN A 62 -13.11 21.59 10.04
C GLN A 62 -12.25 20.50 9.41
N GLN A 63 -11.21 20.10 10.13
CA GLN A 63 -10.33 19.02 9.73
C GLN A 63 -10.58 17.80 10.62
N TYR A 64 -10.78 16.64 10.00
CA TYR A 64 -10.90 15.36 10.66
C TYR A 64 -9.84 14.39 10.15
N THR A 65 -9.07 13.85 11.09
CA THR A 65 -8.07 12.82 10.81
C THR A 65 -8.32 11.64 11.72
N GLN A 66 -8.49 10.46 11.15
CA GLN A 66 -8.61 9.20 11.87
C GLN A 66 -7.47 8.29 11.46
N THR A 67 -6.66 7.89 12.44
CA THR A 67 -5.64 6.86 12.26
C THR A 67 -5.92 5.72 13.22
N LEU A 68 -6.05 4.50 12.69
CA LEU A 68 -6.12 3.27 13.48
C LEU A 68 -4.96 2.39 13.08
N ASP A 69 -4.12 2.05 14.06
CA ASP A 69 -3.01 1.12 13.92
C ASP A 69 -3.16 0.02 14.96
N ALA A 70 -3.38 -1.20 14.51
CA ALA A 70 -3.43 -2.37 15.37
C ALA A 70 -2.37 -3.38 14.92
N SER A 71 -1.67 -3.96 15.90
CA SER A 71 -0.65 -4.98 15.68
C SER A 71 -0.78 -6.08 16.73
N LEU A 72 -0.75 -7.33 16.29
CA LEU A 72 -0.79 -8.50 17.16
C LEU A 72 0.33 -9.47 16.76
N ASN A 73 1.22 -9.77 17.71
CA ASN A 73 2.33 -10.70 17.51
C ASN A 73 2.06 -11.96 18.34
N LEU A 74 2.02 -13.11 17.69
CA LEU A 74 1.71 -14.40 18.30
C LEU A 74 2.87 -15.37 18.10
N GLU A 75 3.15 -16.18 19.13
CA GLU A 75 4.07 -17.31 19.05
C GLU A 75 3.39 -18.61 19.58
N PRO A 76 2.48 -19.24 18.79
CA PRO A 76 1.74 -20.42 19.23
C PRO A 76 2.61 -21.63 19.63
N ILE A 77 3.74 -21.81 18.94
CA ILE A 77 4.79 -22.78 19.26
C ILE A 77 6.14 -22.08 19.20
N PRO A 78 7.16 -22.55 19.93
CA PRO A 78 8.48 -21.92 19.91
C PRO A 78 9.02 -21.73 18.48
N ASP A 79 9.54 -20.54 18.21
CA ASP A 79 10.10 -20.10 16.93
C ASP A 79 9.10 -20.01 15.77
N PHE A 80 7.80 -20.17 16.00
CA PHE A 80 6.74 -19.95 15.01
C PHE A 80 6.02 -18.63 15.31
N ARG A 81 6.36 -17.58 14.56
CA ARG A 81 5.84 -16.23 14.77
C ARG A 81 4.79 -15.89 13.74
N ILE A 82 3.69 -15.30 14.19
CA ILE A 82 2.67 -14.68 13.35
C ILE A 82 2.56 -13.22 13.76
N ASP A 83 2.85 -12.31 12.84
CA ASP A 83 2.61 -10.88 12.99
C ASP A 83 1.35 -10.52 12.19
N ILE A 84 0.36 -9.92 12.84
CA ILE A 84 -0.88 -9.44 12.22
C ILE A 84 -0.93 -7.93 12.35
N THR A 85 -1.25 -7.22 11.26
CA THR A 85 -1.34 -5.76 11.25
C THR A 85 -2.60 -5.29 10.55
N MET A 86 -3.23 -4.25 11.08
CA MET A 86 -4.43 -3.61 10.54
C MET A 86 -4.22 -2.10 10.64
N ASN A 87 -4.30 -1.40 9.51
CA ASN A 87 -4.04 0.03 9.44
C ASN A 87 -5.17 0.73 8.72
N ARG A 88 -5.57 1.90 9.21
CA ARG A 88 -6.52 2.79 8.56
C ARG A 88 -6.07 4.22 8.76
N SER A 89 -6.08 5.01 7.71
CA SER A 89 -5.86 6.45 7.75
C SER A 89 -6.91 7.11 6.86
N PHE A 90 -7.77 7.91 7.48
CA PHE A 90 -8.79 8.71 6.80
C PHE A 90 -8.58 10.16 7.16
N ILE A 91 -8.53 11.02 6.16
CA ILE A 91 -8.38 12.46 6.33
C ILE A 91 -9.50 13.11 5.54
N GLU A 92 -10.18 14.08 6.15
CA GLU A 92 -11.20 14.89 5.51
C GLU A 92 -11.07 16.34 5.99
N ASN A 93 -11.01 17.25 5.04
CA ASN A 93 -11.04 18.69 5.24
C ASN A 93 -12.38 19.19 4.71
N HIS A 94 -13.20 19.70 5.61
CA HIS A 94 -14.44 20.37 5.28
C HIS A 94 -14.25 21.88 5.31
N THR A 95 -14.76 22.55 4.30
CA THR A 95 -14.79 24.01 4.21
C THR A 95 -16.15 24.45 3.69
N GLN A 96 -16.70 25.53 4.22
CA GLN A 96 -17.89 26.17 3.67
C GLN A 96 -17.88 27.68 3.95
N PHE A 97 -18.61 28.44 3.15
CA PHE A 97 -18.99 29.79 3.54
C PHE A 97 -20.24 29.69 4.40
N TYR A 98 -20.21 30.33 5.56
CA TYR A 98 -21.39 30.55 6.38
C TYR A 98 -21.50 32.04 6.63
N LYS A 99 -22.37 32.71 5.87
CA LYS A 99 -22.46 34.17 5.89
C LYS A 99 -23.83 34.65 5.44
N ASP A 100 -24.13 35.88 5.83
CA ASP A 100 -25.16 36.66 5.16
C ASP A 100 -24.66 37.10 3.78
N THR A 101 -25.53 37.00 2.77
CA THR A 101 -25.24 37.45 1.40
C THR A 101 -26.04 38.66 0.99
N LEU A 102 -26.98 39.08 1.82
CA LEU A 102 -27.88 40.19 1.59
C LEU A 102 -27.47 41.35 2.51
N ASN A 103 -27.59 42.57 2.00
CA ASN A 103 -27.35 43.79 2.79
C ASN A 103 -28.67 44.53 3.01
N ASP A 104 -29.70 43.77 3.40
CA ASP A 104 -31.07 44.26 3.60
C ASP A 104 -31.39 44.50 5.09
N GLY A 105 -30.45 44.20 5.99
CA GLY A 105 -30.61 44.34 7.43
C GLY A 105 -31.35 43.17 8.09
N ILE A 106 -31.65 42.10 7.34
CA ILE A 106 -32.16 40.84 7.84
C ILE A 106 -30.98 39.86 7.81
N ASN A 107 -30.57 39.34 8.96
CA ASN A 107 -29.47 38.38 9.03
C ASN A 107 -29.90 37.02 8.43
N ASP A 108 -29.84 36.87 7.10
CA ASP A 108 -30.18 35.66 6.36
C ASP A 108 -28.93 34.82 6.09
N TRP A 109 -28.49 34.08 7.11
CA TRP A 109 -27.30 33.25 7.05
C TRP A 109 -27.50 32.08 6.09
N ILE A 110 -26.56 31.88 5.18
CA ILE A 110 -26.59 30.74 4.27
C ILE A 110 -25.37 29.83 4.42
N HIS A 111 -25.60 28.52 4.29
CA HIS A 111 -24.55 27.54 4.00
C HIS A 111 -24.23 27.57 2.51
N ALA A 112 -23.14 28.23 2.15
CA ALA A 112 -22.72 28.38 0.77
C ALA A 112 -21.49 27.51 0.43
N VAL A 113 -21.64 26.70 -0.61
CA VAL A 113 -20.59 25.89 -1.23
C VAL A 113 -19.85 25.00 -0.21
N PRO A 114 -20.56 24.11 0.51
CA PRO A 114 -19.91 23.15 1.40
C PRO A 114 -19.05 22.18 0.60
N ARG A 115 -17.80 22.01 0.99
CA ARG A 115 -16.82 21.22 0.27
C ARG A 115 -16.04 20.33 1.22
N ASN A 116 -16.03 19.04 0.93
CA ASN A 116 -15.29 18.02 1.64
C ASN A 116 -14.20 17.46 0.72
N VAL A 117 -12.94 17.60 1.11
CA VAL A 117 -11.79 17.06 0.38
C VAL A 117 -11.00 16.14 1.29
N GLY A 118 -10.64 14.95 0.82
CA GLY A 118 -9.93 14.02 1.68
C GLY A 118 -9.31 12.83 0.97
N SER A 119 -8.81 11.90 1.76
CA SER A 119 -8.20 10.66 1.29
C SER A 119 -8.51 9.51 2.25
N LEU A 120 -8.42 8.28 1.74
CA LEU A 120 -8.58 7.06 2.52
C LEU A 120 -7.47 6.07 2.16
N ASN A 121 -6.78 5.55 3.18
CA ASN A 121 -5.90 4.40 3.09
C ASN A 121 -6.34 3.36 4.11
N LEU A 122 -6.55 2.12 3.67
CA LEU A 122 -7.13 1.07 4.51
C LEU A 122 -6.46 -0.27 4.22
N SER A 123 -6.06 -1.01 5.26
CA SER A 123 -5.74 -2.43 5.12
C SER A 123 -6.99 -3.17 4.66
N TYR A 124 -6.92 -3.79 3.49
CA TYR A 124 -8.05 -4.38 2.81
C TYR A 124 -7.91 -5.91 2.75
N PHE A 125 -8.75 -6.57 1.94
CA PHE A 125 -8.62 -8.00 1.67
C PHE A 125 -9.27 -8.31 0.31
N ALA A 126 -8.45 -8.64 -0.69
CA ALA A 126 -8.89 -9.00 -2.04
C ALA A 126 -8.32 -10.34 -2.52
N LEU A 127 -7.84 -11.16 -1.58
CA LEU A 127 -7.11 -12.40 -1.87
C LEU A 127 -7.91 -13.40 -2.72
N ASN A 128 -9.23 -13.38 -2.62
CA ASN A 128 -10.14 -14.30 -3.31
C ASN A 128 -9.93 -14.33 -4.83
N THR A 129 -9.51 -13.21 -5.43
CA THR A 129 -9.30 -13.09 -6.88
C THR A 129 -7.82 -12.99 -7.26
N PHE A 130 -6.90 -13.04 -6.30
CA PHE A 130 -5.49 -12.68 -6.49
C PHE A 130 -4.69 -13.63 -7.39
N PHE A 131 -5.07 -14.91 -7.42
CA PHE A 131 -4.40 -15.94 -8.22
C PHE A 131 -5.07 -16.20 -9.58
N GLN A 132 -6.01 -15.34 -9.98
CA GLN A 132 -6.60 -15.34 -11.32
C GLN A 132 -5.62 -14.69 -12.29
N ASP A 133 -4.75 -15.51 -12.87
CA ASP A 133 -3.53 -15.08 -13.57
C ASP A 133 -3.60 -15.28 -15.08
N SER A 134 -4.49 -16.15 -15.54
CA SER A 134 -4.64 -16.40 -16.98
C SER A 134 -5.36 -15.23 -17.64
N LYS A 135 -5.07 -15.01 -18.93
CA LYS A 135 -5.75 -13.97 -19.71
C LYS A 135 -7.28 -14.13 -19.65
N ASP A 136 -7.78 -15.36 -19.73
CA ASP A 136 -9.23 -15.62 -19.70
C ASP A 136 -9.84 -15.37 -18.33
N GLU A 137 -9.17 -15.73 -17.23
CA GLU A 137 -9.66 -15.41 -15.88
C GLU A 137 -9.70 -13.90 -15.65
N ILE A 138 -8.68 -13.17 -16.08
CA ILE A 138 -8.59 -11.72 -15.99
C ILE A 138 -9.72 -11.06 -16.82
N ILE A 139 -9.99 -11.54 -18.04
CA ILE A 139 -11.15 -11.11 -18.84
C ILE A 139 -12.46 -11.38 -18.10
N ASN A 140 -12.63 -12.58 -17.56
CA ASN A 140 -13.86 -12.99 -16.90
C ASN A 140 -14.11 -12.20 -15.61
N LEU A 141 -13.06 -11.91 -14.83
CA LEU A 141 -13.15 -11.07 -13.64
C LEU A 141 -13.59 -9.65 -13.98
N PHE A 142 -13.04 -9.06 -15.05
CA PHE A 142 -13.48 -7.77 -15.54
C PHE A 142 -14.93 -7.79 -16.04
N LYS A 143 -15.37 -8.86 -16.72
CA LYS A 143 -16.77 -9.06 -17.09
C LYS A 143 -17.70 -9.20 -15.89
N THR A 144 -17.24 -9.85 -14.81
CA THR A 144 -18.00 -9.90 -13.55
C THR A 144 -18.21 -8.48 -13.02
N PHE A 145 -17.17 -7.64 -13.00
CA PHE A 145 -17.30 -6.22 -12.69
C PHE A 145 -18.31 -5.52 -13.60
N GLU A 146 -18.25 -5.70 -14.91
CA GLU A 146 -19.18 -5.07 -15.86
C GLU A 146 -20.63 -5.51 -15.63
N THR A 147 -20.84 -6.80 -15.35
CA THR A 147 -22.17 -7.40 -15.13
C THR A 147 -22.79 -6.95 -13.81
N ASN A 148 -21.96 -6.83 -12.77
CA ASN A 148 -22.36 -6.36 -11.44
C ASN A 148 -23.02 -4.98 -11.48
N ARG A 149 -22.64 -4.11 -12.43
CA ARG A 149 -23.22 -2.76 -12.57
C ARG A 149 -24.72 -2.77 -12.73
N LEU A 150 -25.25 -3.72 -13.49
CA LEU A 150 -26.69 -3.82 -13.72
C LEU A 150 -27.44 -4.24 -12.45
N GLU A 151 -26.85 -5.13 -11.65
CA GLU A 151 -27.42 -5.53 -10.36
C GLU A 151 -27.40 -4.36 -9.36
N VAL A 152 -26.27 -3.64 -9.27
CA VAL A 152 -26.15 -2.44 -8.41
C VAL A 152 -27.13 -1.35 -8.81
N SER A 153 -27.25 -1.05 -10.11
CA SER A 153 -28.23 -0.10 -10.65
C SER A 153 -29.66 -0.40 -10.17
N ARG A 154 -30.06 -1.67 -10.20
CA ARG A 154 -31.39 -2.12 -9.74
C ARG A 154 -31.61 -2.01 -8.25
N LEU A 155 -30.55 -2.02 -7.44
CA LEU A 155 -30.65 -1.84 -6.00
C LEU A 155 -30.75 -0.37 -5.60
N LEU A 156 -30.04 0.50 -6.32
CA LEU A 156 -30.00 1.94 -6.02
C LEU A 156 -31.20 2.71 -6.59
N GLY A 157 -31.65 2.32 -7.78
CA GLY A 157 -32.70 3.05 -8.51
C GLY A 157 -34.01 2.29 -8.65
N GLN A 158 -35.06 3.04 -8.97
CA GLN A 158 -36.35 2.52 -9.40
C GLN A 158 -36.67 3.04 -10.82
N GLY A 159 -37.65 2.43 -11.48
CA GLY A 159 -38.03 2.83 -12.85
C GLY A 159 -36.97 2.46 -13.89
N ILE A 160 -37.04 3.12 -15.05
CA ILE A 160 -36.16 2.88 -16.20
C ILE A 160 -35.24 4.09 -16.43
N HIS A 161 -34.03 3.82 -16.90
CA HIS A 161 -33.08 4.87 -17.27
C HIS A 161 -33.65 5.78 -18.38
N ALA A 162 -33.33 7.08 -18.36
CA ALA A 162 -33.84 8.03 -19.35
C ALA A 162 -33.18 7.88 -20.73
N ASP A 163 -31.89 7.52 -20.76
CA ASP A 163 -31.23 7.08 -22.00
C ASP A 163 -31.84 5.76 -22.51
N THR A 164 -32.28 5.76 -23.76
CA THR A 164 -33.01 4.63 -24.37
C THR A 164 -32.15 3.37 -24.50
N ILE A 165 -30.85 3.51 -24.75
CA ILE A 165 -29.95 2.34 -24.91
C ILE A 165 -29.74 1.68 -23.54
N GLN A 166 -29.49 2.48 -22.50
CA GLN A 166 -29.32 1.98 -21.14
C GLN A 166 -30.64 1.40 -20.59
N ALA A 167 -31.79 2.00 -20.92
CA ALA A 167 -33.10 1.46 -20.58
C ALA A 167 -33.33 0.07 -21.17
N LEU A 168 -32.98 -0.13 -22.45
CA LEU A 168 -33.06 -1.44 -23.13
C LEU A 168 -32.13 -2.48 -22.49
N GLN A 169 -31.00 -2.05 -21.92
CA GLN A 169 -30.09 -2.91 -21.16
C GLN A 169 -30.59 -3.21 -19.74
N GLY A 170 -31.62 -2.48 -19.27
CA GLY A 170 -32.29 -2.71 -17.99
C GLY A 170 -31.75 -1.88 -16.82
N TYR A 171 -30.96 -0.83 -17.08
CA TYR A 171 -30.53 0.13 -16.06
C TYR A 171 -31.72 0.96 -15.55
N THR A 172 -31.67 1.35 -14.28
CA THR A 172 -32.72 2.12 -13.59
C THR A 172 -32.50 3.62 -13.74
N GLN A 173 -33.50 4.41 -13.36
CA GLN A 173 -33.45 5.87 -13.47
C GLN A 173 -32.28 6.47 -12.67
N GLY A 174 -31.44 7.26 -13.34
CA GLY A 174 -30.32 7.99 -12.73
C GLY A 174 -29.14 7.12 -12.27
N TYR A 175 -29.19 5.80 -12.45
CA TYR A 175 -28.11 4.89 -12.11
C TYR A 175 -27.73 4.04 -13.31
N GLY A 176 -27.12 4.67 -14.31
CA GLY A 176 -26.63 4.03 -15.52
C GLY A 176 -25.28 3.33 -15.35
N ARG A 177 -24.76 2.84 -16.47
CA ARG A 177 -23.57 1.98 -16.54
C ARG A 177 -22.25 2.68 -16.18
N VAL A 178 -22.22 4.01 -16.15
CA VAL A 178 -21.05 4.84 -15.83
C VAL A 178 -21.22 5.68 -14.57
N GLN A 179 -22.37 5.57 -13.89
CA GLN A 179 -22.60 6.28 -12.63
C GLN A 179 -21.58 5.81 -11.59
N GLN A 180 -20.98 6.74 -10.85
CA GLN A 180 -19.80 6.46 -10.02
C GLN A 180 -20.09 5.47 -8.90
N ASP A 181 -21.20 5.59 -8.18
CA ASP A 181 -21.54 4.67 -7.08
C ASP A 181 -21.86 3.26 -7.61
N VAL A 182 -22.47 3.16 -8.80
CA VAL A 182 -22.64 1.91 -9.54
C VAL A 182 -21.27 1.30 -9.85
N LEU A 183 -20.34 2.08 -10.40
CA LEU A 183 -19.02 1.59 -10.77
C LEU A 183 -18.18 1.19 -9.55
N ILE A 184 -18.09 2.03 -8.52
CA ILE A 184 -17.31 1.76 -7.31
C ILE A 184 -17.83 0.49 -6.64
N SER A 185 -19.14 0.40 -6.37
CA SER A 185 -19.72 -0.77 -5.70
C SER A 185 -19.47 -2.06 -6.50
N SER A 186 -19.64 -2.00 -7.82
CA SER A 186 -19.42 -3.16 -8.70
C SER A 186 -17.96 -3.61 -8.74
N PHE A 187 -17.03 -2.65 -8.80
CA PHE A 187 -15.59 -2.89 -8.80
C PHE A 187 -15.17 -3.52 -7.47
N MET A 188 -15.60 -2.93 -6.36
CA MET A 188 -15.30 -3.43 -5.02
C MET A 188 -15.84 -4.84 -4.80
N ALA A 189 -17.03 -5.16 -5.31
CA ALA A 189 -17.59 -6.51 -5.25
C ALA A 189 -16.78 -7.52 -6.07
N ALA A 190 -16.54 -7.22 -7.34
CA ALA A 190 -15.85 -8.12 -8.26
C ALA A 190 -14.44 -8.47 -7.75
N TYR A 191 -13.63 -7.46 -7.43
CA TYR A 191 -12.23 -7.69 -7.06
C TYR A 191 -12.05 -8.18 -5.62
N ARG A 192 -13.07 -8.04 -4.76
CA ARG A 192 -13.11 -8.74 -3.46
C ARG A 192 -13.55 -10.21 -3.59
N GLY A 193 -14.08 -10.60 -4.75
CA GLY A 193 -14.69 -11.92 -4.94
C GLY A 193 -15.94 -12.10 -4.08
N LYS A 194 -16.78 -11.06 -4.02
CA LYS A 194 -18.06 -11.05 -3.30
C LYS A 194 -19.22 -10.76 -4.25
N THR A 195 -20.40 -11.25 -3.90
CA THR A 195 -21.65 -10.86 -4.54
C THR A 195 -22.06 -9.44 -4.14
N ILE A 196 -22.93 -8.80 -4.93
CA ILE A 196 -23.46 -7.47 -4.62
C ILE A 196 -24.19 -7.45 -3.27
N ALA A 197 -24.95 -8.50 -2.96
CA ALA A 197 -25.64 -8.66 -1.69
C ALA A 197 -24.68 -8.65 -0.48
N GLU A 198 -23.52 -9.29 -0.58
CA GLU A 198 -22.53 -9.35 0.51
C GLU A 198 -21.73 -8.06 0.70
N VAL A 199 -21.76 -7.16 -0.28
CA VAL A 199 -21.09 -5.86 -0.24
C VAL A 199 -21.97 -4.79 0.42
N GLY A 200 -23.28 -5.04 0.56
CA GLY A 200 -24.19 -4.14 1.28
C GLY A 200 -24.43 -2.84 0.52
N VAL A 201 -24.72 -2.93 -0.77
CA VAL A 201 -25.03 -1.75 -1.61
C VAL A 201 -26.24 -1.02 -1.04
N GLN A 202 -26.07 0.27 -0.81
CA GLN A 202 -27.08 1.19 -0.31
C GLN A 202 -26.87 2.58 -0.92
N ASN A 203 -27.85 3.47 -0.78
CA ASN A 203 -27.70 4.88 -1.15
C ASN A 203 -26.51 5.50 -0.42
N ASP A 204 -25.65 6.21 -1.16
CA ASP A 204 -24.36 6.73 -0.69
C ASP A 204 -23.42 5.60 -0.18
N TYR A 205 -23.15 4.63 -1.07
CA TYR A 205 -22.23 3.52 -0.78
C TYR A 205 -20.86 4.01 -0.30
N VAL A 206 -20.37 5.12 -0.84
CA VAL A 206 -19.06 5.67 -0.50
C VAL A 206 -19.00 6.08 0.98
N ARG A 207 -19.89 6.96 1.46
CA ARG A 207 -19.84 7.40 2.87
C ARG A 207 -20.41 6.35 3.81
N GLY A 208 -21.44 5.62 3.37
CA GLY A 208 -22.16 4.66 4.18
C GLY A 208 -21.44 3.32 4.37
N ASN A 209 -20.64 2.88 3.40
CA ASN A 209 -19.90 1.62 3.48
C ASN A 209 -18.39 1.81 3.37
N LEU A 210 -17.91 2.38 2.27
CA LEU A 210 -16.47 2.41 1.95
C LEU A 210 -15.68 3.19 3.01
N PHE A 211 -16.19 4.34 3.43
CA PHE A 211 -15.56 5.17 4.45
C PHE A 211 -15.77 4.62 5.87
N GLN A 212 -16.73 3.74 6.11
CA GLN A 212 -16.96 3.14 7.44
C GLN A 212 -16.28 1.78 7.59
N GLN A 213 -15.68 1.26 6.53
CA GLN A 213 -15.08 -0.06 6.53
C GLN A 213 -13.91 -0.14 7.54
N MET A 214 -13.99 -1.13 8.42
CA MET A 214 -12.91 -1.48 9.33
C MET A 214 -11.73 -2.09 8.57
N PRO A 215 -10.48 -1.79 8.96
CA PRO A 215 -9.33 -2.40 8.32
C PRO A 215 -9.34 -3.91 8.54
N LEU A 216 -8.83 -4.66 7.57
CA LEU A 216 -8.70 -6.10 7.62
C LEU A 216 -7.23 -6.49 7.88
N PRO A 217 -6.98 -7.69 8.41
CA PRO A 217 -5.65 -8.11 8.80
C PRO A 217 -4.76 -8.41 7.59
N ASN A 218 -3.58 -7.80 7.59
CA ASN A 218 -2.40 -8.29 6.89
C ASN A 218 -1.64 -9.23 7.82
N TRP A 219 -0.93 -10.21 7.28
CA TRP A 219 -0.17 -11.16 8.11
C TRP A 219 1.23 -11.42 7.58
N ARG A 220 2.13 -11.74 8.51
CA ARG A 220 3.43 -12.34 8.22
C ARG A 220 3.63 -13.52 9.16
N VAL A 221 3.98 -14.66 8.59
CA VAL A 221 4.28 -15.90 9.30
C VAL A 221 5.75 -16.21 9.09
N SER A 222 6.45 -16.61 10.15
CA SER A 222 7.81 -17.13 10.06
C SER A 222 8.02 -18.31 11.00
N TYR A 223 8.80 -19.29 10.57
CA TYR A 223 9.16 -20.45 11.39
C TYR A 223 10.65 -20.73 11.33
N ASN A 224 11.30 -20.67 12.50
CA ASN A 224 12.74 -20.88 12.65
C ASN A 224 13.11 -22.16 13.44
N GLY A 225 12.11 -22.89 13.94
CA GLY A 225 12.28 -24.01 14.85
C GLY A 225 12.82 -25.29 14.21
N LEU A 226 12.74 -25.44 12.88
CA LEU A 226 13.19 -26.65 12.16
C LEU A 226 14.66 -26.99 12.45
N SER A 227 15.51 -25.98 12.55
CA SER A 227 16.94 -26.15 12.86
C SER A 227 17.22 -26.76 14.24
N LYS A 228 16.25 -26.72 15.16
CA LYS A 228 16.39 -27.23 16.53
C LYS A 228 16.03 -28.71 16.67
N LEU A 229 15.38 -29.30 15.67
CA LEU A 229 14.99 -30.71 15.68
C LEU A 229 16.23 -31.63 15.55
N PRO A 230 16.27 -32.79 16.24
CA PRO A 230 17.46 -33.66 16.28
C PRO A 230 18.03 -34.05 14.91
N LYS A 231 17.15 -34.34 13.93
CA LYS A 231 17.55 -34.70 12.56
C LYS A 231 18.18 -33.55 11.77
N PHE A 232 17.91 -32.30 12.14
CA PHE A 232 18.28 -31.11 11.37
C PHE A 232 19.41 -30.31 12.02
N LYS A 233 19.55 -30.38 13.36
CA LYS A 233 20.52 -29.61 14.14
C LYS A 233 21.98 -29.84 13.74
N GLU A 234 22.32 -31.06 13.30
CA GLU A 234 23.68 -31.40 12.87
C GLU A 234 24.04 -30.85 11.49
N LEU A 235 23.04 -30.67 10.62
CA LEU A 235 23.23 -30.20 9.24
C LEU A 235 23.08 -28.67 9.13
N PHE A 236 22.17 -28.09 9.93
CA PHE A 236 21.70 -26.72 9.77
C PHE A 236 21.95 -25.86 11.02
N GLN A 237 22.54 -24.68 10.82
CA GLN A 237 22.61 -23.60 11.82
C GLN A 237 21.27 -22.91 11.98
N SER A 238 20.59 -22.65 10.86
CA SER A 238 19.27 -22.01 10.84
C SER A 238 18.48 -22.44 9.62
N ILE A 239 17.17 -22.53 9.79
CA ILE A 239 16.19 -22.74 8.71
C ILE A 239 15.06 -21.78 9.02
N ASN A 240 14.87 -20.76 8.19
CA ASN A 240 13.77 -19.81 8.27
C ASN A 240 12.82 -20.08 7.11
N ILE A 241 11.56 -20.36 7.43
CA ILE A 241 10.48 -20.39 6.44
C ILE A 241 9.61 -19.18 6.70
N SER A 242 9.32 -18.39 5.67
CA SER A 242 8.51 -17.18 5.79
C SER A 242 7.44 -17.07 4.72
N HIS A 243 6.35 -16.42 5.08
CA HIS A 243 5.22 -16.10 4.22
C HIS A 243 4.64 -14.78 4.71
N GLY A 244 4.22 -13.88 3.82
CA GLY A 244 3.55 -12.66 4.24
C GLY A 244 2.64 -12.13 3.16
N TYR A 245 1.46 -11.68 3.55
CA TYR A 245 0.46 -11.08 2.68
C TYR A 245 0.11 -9.69 3.17
N THR A 246 0.02 -8.76 2.22
CA THR A 246 -0.42 -7.38 2.45
C THR A 246 -1.45 -7.02 1.41
N SER A 247 -2.55 -6.40 1.82
CA SER A 247 -3.59 -5.85 0.97
C SER A 247 -3.97 -4.44 1.45
N LYS A 248 -4.03 -3.50 0.52
CA LYS A 248 -4.33 -2.08 0.78
C LYS A 248 -5.34 -1.58 -0.24
N LEU A 249 -6.32 -0.83 0.23
CA LEU A 249 -7.23 -0.02 -0.56
C LEU A 249 -6.87 1.45 -0.37
N GLN A 250 -6.77 2.19 -1.47
CA GLN A 250 -6.36 3.58 -1.48
C GLN A 250 -7.32 4.41 -2.34
N ILE A 251 -7.76 5.52 -1.77
CA ILE A 251 -8.43 6.63 -2.45
C ILE A 251 -7.53 7.85 -2.22
N ASN A 252 -6.84 8.28 -3.28
CA ASN A 252 -5.89 9.38 -3.22
C ASN A 252 -6.57 10.71 -2.89
N THR A 253 -7.71 10.95 -3.53
CA THR A 253 -8.53 12.12 -3.31
C THR A 253 -9.99 11.77 -3.48
N PHE A 254 -10.83 12.36 -2.65
CA PHE A 254 -12.25 12.57 -2.92
C PHE A 254 -12.55 14.06 -2.75
N ASN A 255 -13.54 14.57 -3.47
CA ASN A 255 -13.98 15.96 -3.36
C ASN A 255 -15.49 16.04 -3.47
N THR A 256 -16.15 17.01 -2.83
CA THR A 256 -17.56 17.30 -3.14
C THR A 256 -17.74 17.65 -4.61
N ASP A 257 -18.73 17.02 -5.25
CA ASP A 257 -19.13 17.33 -6.61
C ASP A 257 -19.93 18.65 -6.62
N LEU A 258 -19.48 19.62 -7.41
CA LEU A 258 -20.13 20.93 -7.50
C LEU A 258 -21.45 20.86 -8.27
N ASP A 259 -21.56 19.96 -9.24
CA ASP A 259 -22.80 19.78 -10.00
C ASP A 259 -23.88 19.14 -9.11
N TYR A 260 -23.49 18.24 -8.20
CA TYR A 260 -24.37 17.72 -7.16
C TYR A 260 -24.93 18.86 -6.29
N LEU A 261 -24.06 19.76 -5.82
CA LEU A 261 -24.48 20.91 -4.99
C LEU A 261 -25.40 21.87 -5.76
N GLN A 262 -25.09 22.15 -7.03
CA GLN A 262 -25.87 23.07 -7.84
C GLN A 262 -27.27 22.53 -8.16
N THR A 263 -27.39 21.22 -8.37
CA THR A 263 -28.63 20.58 -8.82
C THR A 263 -29.39 19.87 -7.70
N SER A 264 -28.83 19.81 -6.49
CA SER A 264 -29.33 19.00 -5.37
C SER A 264 -29.48 17.53 -5.74
N GLY A 265 -28.45 16.96 -6.39
CA GLY A 265 -28.46 15.58 -6.88
C GLY A 265 -29.31 15.36 -8.13
N GLY A 266 -29.35 16.35 -9.02
CA GLY A 266 -30.04 16.23 -10.31
C GLY A 266 -29.33 15.31 -11.29
N LEU A 267 -29.86 15.25 -12.51
CA LEU A 267 -29.33 14.41 -13.58
C LEU A 267 -28.29 15.16 -14.42
N SER A 268 -27.20 14.48 -14.73
CA SER A 268 -26.22 14.92 -15.73
C SER A 268 -26.90 14.99 -17.12
N PRO A 269 -26.77 16.11 -17.85
CA PRO A 269 -27.37 16.23 -19.17
C PRO A 269 -26.73 15.26 -20.19
N ASN A 270 -25.48 14.85 -19.95
CA ASN A 270 -24.70 14.02 -20.86
C ASN A 270 -25.01 12.53 -20.70
N THR A 271 -25.10 12.05 -19.46
CA THR A 271 -25.27 10.62 -19.18
C THR A 271 -26.66 10.25 -18.71
N GLN A 272 -27.46 11.24 -18.27
CA GLN A 272 -28.73 11.03 -17.58
C GLN A 272 -28.60 10.23 -16.28
N ASP A 273 -27.42 10.28 -15.66
CA ASP A 273 -27.13 9.72 -14.33
C ASP A 273 -27.26 10.80 -13.25
N PHE A 274 -27.55 10.40 -12.01
CA PHE A 274 -27.43 11.28 -10.85
C PHE A 274 -25.97 11.65 -10.61
N TYR A 275 -25.74 12.92 -10.30
CA TYR A 275 -24.46 13.36 -9.74
C TYR A 275 -24.23 12.65 -8.39
N SER A 276 -22.99 12.19 -8.15
CA SER A 276 -22.61 11.62 -6.86
C SER A 276 -22.27 12.76 -5.88
N GLN A 277 -22.50 12.57 -4.58
CA GLN A 277 -22.17 13.60 -3.59
C GLN A 277 -20.68 13.95 -3.55
N LEU A 278 -19.85 12.92 -3.75
CA LEU A 278 -18.40 13.01 -3.79
C LEU A 278 -17.92 12.50 -5.13
N GLU A 279 -17.02 13.22 -5.76
CA GLU A 279 -16.22 12.78 -6.88
C GLU A 279 -15.00 12.01 -6.37
N ILE A 280 -14.81 10.79 -6.87
CA ILE A 280 -13.65 9.92 -6.62
C ILE A 280 -13.04 9.56 -7.97
N PRO A 281 -11.94 10.22 -8.37
CA PRO A 281 -11.36 9.98 -9.70
C PRO A 281 -10.79 8.57 -9.88
N GLU A 282 -10.25 7.98 -8.81
CA GLU A 282 -9.55 6.70 -8.85
C GLU A 282 -9.64 5.95 -7.52
N VAL A 283 -9.82 4.63 -7.61
CA VAL A 283 -9.65 3.69 -6.49
C VAL A 283 -8.54 2.70 -6.84
N VAL A 284 -7.59 2.51 -5.93
CA VAL A 284 -6.46 1.61 -6.10
C VAL A 284 -6.50 0.48 -5.07
N ILE A 285 -6.43 -0.77 -5.52
CA ILE A 285 -6.22 -1.95 -4.67
C ILE A 285 -4.82 -2.50 -4.93
N GLN A 286 -4.00 -2.57 -3.89
CA GLN A 286 -2.66 -3.14 -3.93
C GLN A 286 -2.61 -4.41 -3.08
N GLU A 287 -2.14 -5.50 -3.66
CA GLU A 287 -1.96 -6.77 -2.98
C GLU A 287 -0.57 -7.32 -3.25
N ALA A 288 0.07 -7.86 -2.22
CA ALA A 288 1.39 -8.44 -2.39
C ALA A 288 1.65 -9.55 -1.37
N PHE A 289 2.18 -10.65 -1.88
CA PHE A 289 2.87 -11.65 -1.10
C PHE A 289 4.37 -11.36 -1.08
N THR A 290 4.88 -11.00 0.10
CA THR A 290 6.28 -10.57 0.31
C THR A 290 6.94 -11.30 1.49
N PRO A 291 7.37 -12.56 1.30
CA PRO A 291 7.19 -13.42 0.12
C PRO A 291 5.92 -14.29 0.20
N LEU A 292 5.50 -14.90 -0.91
CA LEU A 292 4.53 -16.00 -0.91
C LEU A 292 5.14 -17.24 -0.27
N LEU A 293 6.40 -17.51 -0.59
CA LEU A 293 7.22 -18.51 0.08
C LEU A 293 8.67 -18.01 0.12
N GLY A 294 9.20 -17.84 1.31
CA GLY A 294 10.61 -17.56 1.56
C GLY A 294 11.23 -18.71 2.34
N VAL A 295 12.40 -19.17 1.92
CA VAL A 295 13.18 -20.20 2.60
C VAL A 295 14.63 -19.74 2.67
N ASP A 296 15.12 -19.50 3.88
CA ASP A 296 16.52 -19.20 4.16
C ASP A 296 17.13 -20.32 4.98
N ILE A 297 18.16 -20.96 4.45
CA ILE A 297 18.85 -22.05 5.10
C ILE A 297 20.32 -21.67 5.27
N ARG A 298 20.85 -21.91 6.46
CA ARG A 298 22.29 -21.83 6.73
C ARG A 298 22.76 -23.14 7.34
N THR A 299 23.82 -23.73 6.78
CA THR A 299 24.41 -24.98 7.26
C THR A 299 25.53 -24.73 8.26
N GLN A 300 25.91 -25.77 9.00
CA GLN A 300 27.08 -25.72 9.90
C GLN A 300 28.38 -25.42 9.15
N ASN A 301 28.46 -25.81 7.88
CA ASN A 301 29.63 -25.61 7.02
C ASN A 301 29.61 -24.27 6.27
N ASN A 302 28.87 -23.28 6.78
CA ASN A 302 28.73 -21.93 6.20
C ASN A 302 28.25 -21.93 4.74
N ILE A 303 27.45 -22.92 4.35
CA ILE A 303 26.65 -22.86 3.12
C ILE A 303 25.35 -22.14 3.45
N SER A 304 24.95 -21.21 2.60
CA SER A 304 23.71 -20.46 2.70
C SER A 304 22.89 -20.66 1.42
N PHE A 305 21.59 -20.87 1.59
CA PHE A 305 20.64 -21.02 0.49
C PHE A 305 19.46 -20.10 0.78
N ASN A 306 19.03 -19.35 -0.24
CA ASN A 306 17.87 -18.49 -0.21
C ASN A 306 16.98 -18.83 -1.41
N LEU A 307 15.71 -19.04 -1.14
CA LEU A 307 14.67 -19.13 -2.16
C LEU A 307 13.55 -18.17 -1.75
N SER A 308 13.13 -17.29 -2.64
CA SER A 308 12.02 -16.39 -2.40
C SER A 308 11.14 -16.32 -3.64
N PHE A 309 9.86 -16.62 -3.47
CA PHE A 309 8.83 -16.34 -4.45
C PHE A 309 7.96 -15.20 -3.91
N ALA A 310 7.97 -14.06 -4.58
CA ALA A 310 7.08 -12.93 -4.31
C ALA A 310 6.13 -12.71 -5.49
N LYS A 311 4.92 -12.26 -5.18
CA LYS A 311 3.88 -12.00 -6.17
C LYS A 311 3.09 -10.78 -5.73
N SER A 312 2.77 -9.88 -6.65
CA SER A 312 1.97 -8.69 -6.36
C SER A 312 1.04 -8.33 -7.50
N ARG A 313 -0.04 -7.65 -7.16
CA ARG A 313 -1.04 -7.12 -8.07
C ARG A 313 -1.43 -5.71 -7.64
N THR A 314 -1.51 -4.79 -8.59
CA THR A 314 -2.05 -3.44 -8.40
C THR A 314 -3.19 -3.25 -9.39
N LEU A 315 -4.36 -2.91 -8.88
CA LEU A 315 -5.57 -2.62 -9.64
C LEU A 315 -5.88 -1.14 -9.46
N ALA A 316 -5.70 -0.33 -10.50
CA ALA A 316 -5.97 1.10 -10.49
C ALA A 316 -7.16 1.40 -11.40
N MET A 317 -8.34 1.57 -10.82
CA MET A 317 -9.59 1.85 -11.53
C MET A 317 -9.82 3.36 -11.59
N SER A 318 -9.76 3.94 -12.79
CA SER A 318 -10.14 5.33 -13.02
C SER A 318 -11.62 5.43 -13.39
N PHE A 319 -12.36 6.22 -12.60
CA PHE A 319 -13.77 6.53 -12.86
C PHE A 319 -13.96 7.75 -13.77
N VAL A 320 -12.86 8.44 -14.13
CA VAL A 320 -12.87 9.53 -15.11
C VAL A 320 -12.68 8.97 -16.53
N SER A 321 -11.66 8.13 -16.74
CA SER A 321 -11.42 7.53 -18.06
C SER A 321 -12.13 6.20 -18.28
N TYR A 322 -12.78 5.65 -17.23
CA TYR A 322 -13.45 4.35 -17.25
C TYR A 322 -12.52 3.19 -17.63
N GLN A 323 -11.32 3.20 -17.07
CA GLN A 323 -10.27 2.23 -17.37
C GLN A 323 -9.69 1.64 -16.09
N LEU A 324 -9.48 0.33 -16.12
CA LEU A 324 -8.74 -0.39 -15.09
C LEU A 324 -7.35 -0.73 -15.61
N ALA A 325 -6.32 -0.15 -14.98
CA ALA A 325 -4.95 -0.57 -15.15
C ALA A 325 -4.62 -1.67 -14.12
N GLU A 326 -4.47 -2.90 -14.60
CA GLU A 326 -4.06 -4.05 -13.78
C GLU A 326 -2.58 -4.35 -14.00
N THR A 327 -1.75 -4.13 -12.99
CA THR A 327 -0.33 -4.49 -13.00
C THR A 327 -0.09 -5.73 -12.16
N GLN A 328 0.46 -6.78 -12.77
CA GLN A 328 0.84 -8.01 -12.09
C GLN A 328 2.36 -8.16 -12.12
N GLN A 329 2.94 -8.59 -10.99
CA GLN A 329 4.36 -8.85 -10.87
C GLN A 329 4.63 -10.17 -10.15
N GLN A 330 5.59 -10.93 -10.68
CA GLN A 330 6.07 -12.19 -10.11
C GLN A 330 7.59 -12.17 -10.05
N ASP A 331 8.13 -12.44 -8.87
CA ASP A 331 9.57 -12.41 -8.59
C ASP A 331 9.99 -13.75 -7.99
N TYR A 332 10.82 -14.51 -8.71
CA TYR A 332 11.53 -15.67 -8.18
C TYR A 332 12.99 -15.29 -7.94
N THR A 333 13.47 -15.48 -6.72
CA THR A 333 14.86 -15.25 -6.35
C THR A 333 15.44 -16.54 -5.80
N PHE A 334 16.65 -16.87 -6.25
CA PHE A 334 17.47 -17.95 -5.74
C PHE A 334 18.84 -17.37 -5.39
N GLY A 335 19.32 -17.66 -4.20
CA GLY A 335 20.65 -17.29 -3.74
C GLY A 335 21.36 -18.53 -3.20
N PHE A 336 22.59 -18.74 -3.63
CA PHE A 336 23.50 -19.72 -3.06
C PHE A 336 24.77 -19.01 -2.59
N GLY A 337 25.23 -19.33 -1.40
CA GLY A 337 26.48 -18.81 -0.86
C GLY A 337 27.27 -19.90 -0.15
N TRP A 338 28.59 -19.90 -0.29
CA TRP A 338 29.46 -20.78 0.46
C TRP A 338 30.71 -20.05 0.91
N ARG A 339 30.90 -19.94 2.23
CA ARG A 339 32.14 -19.45 2.82
C ARG A 339 33.01 -20.62 3.21
N MET A 340 34.04 -20.87 2.43
CA MET A 340 35.08 -21.83 2.74
C MET A 340 36.17 -21.12 3.54
N GLN A 341 36.49 -21.63 4.72
CA GLN A 341 37.54 -21.05 5.56
C GLN A 341 38.90 -21.67 5.25
N LYS A 342 39.97 -20.86 5.30
CA LYS A 342 41.37 -21.34 5.18
C LYS A 342 41.66 -22.17 3.92
N VAL A 343 41.08 -21.79 2.78
CA VAL A 343 41.38 -22.42 1.49
C VAL A 343 42.79 -22.05 1.05
N ASN A 344 43.58 -23.05 0.70
CA ASN A 344 44.91 -22.86 0.12
C ASN A 344 44.83 -22.94 -1.40
N ILE A 345 45.02 -21.79 -2.06
CA ILE A 345 45.13 -21.69 -3.52
C ILE A 345 46.59 -21.34 -3.85
N GLY A 346 47.40 -22.36 -4.14
CA GLY A 346 48.85 -22.25 -4.21
C GLY A 346 49.37 -21.18 -5.19
N PHE A 347 48.71 -20.97 -6.33
CA PHE A 347 49.13 -19.95 -7.29
C PHE A 347 48.83 -18.51 -6.84
N LEU A 348 47.80 -18.30 -6.01
CA LEU A 348 47.42 -16.99 -5.48
C LEU A 348 48.25 -16.59 -4.25
N GLN A 349 48.60 -17.56 -3.40
CA GLN A 349 49.48 -17.31 -2.25
C GLN A 349 50.89 -16.92 -2.69
N ASN A 350 51.39 -17.47 -3.80
CA ASN A 350 52.69 -17.10 -4.34
C ASN A 350 52.74 -15.69 -4.96
N MET A 351 51.58 -15.06 -5.26
CA MET A 351 51.51 -13.67 -5.71
C MET A 351 51.67 -12.66 -4.57
N VAL A 352 51.34 -13.06 -3.34
CA VAL A 352 51.62 -12.28 -2.13
C VAL A 352 52.92 -12.82 -1.57
N GLY A 353 54.03 -12.15 -1.91
CA GLY A 353 55.39 -12.58 -1.59
C GLY A 353 55.49 -13.29 -0.23
N ASN A 354 55.96 -14.53 -0.30
CA ASN A 354 56.14 -15.43 0.82
C ASN A 354 57.10 -14.77 1.82
N ASN A 355 56.58 -14.02 2.80
CA ASN A 355 57.41 -13.54 3.89
C ASN A 355 57.66 -14.77 4.78
N PRO A 356 58.91 -15.27 4.89
CA PRO A 356 59.18 -16.47 5.65
C PRO A 356 58.74 -16.24 7.09
N LYS A 357 57.99 -17.21 7.63
CA LYS A 357 57.58 -17.25 9.03
C LYS A 357 58.78 -16.90 9.92
N LYS A 358 58.83 -15.68 10.46
CA LYS A 358 59.66 -15.37 11.62
C LYS A 358 59.14 -16.26 12.74
N LYS A 359 59.90 -17.31 13.07
CA LYS A 359 59.74 -18.06 14.32
C LYS A 359 59.69 -17.04 15.44
N LYS A 360 58.51 -16.88 16.07
CA LYS A 360 58.41 -16.18 17.35
C LYS A 360 59.20 -17.01 18.35
N ALA A 361 60.30 -16.43 18.84
CA ALA A 361 60.94 -16.92 20.05
C ALA A 361 59.91 -16.87 21.19
N SER A 362 59.88 -17.93 21.97
CA SER A 362 59.13 -18.06 23.22
C SER A 362 59.56 -16.96 24.19
N GLU A 363 58.68 -15.99 24.44
CA GLU A 363 58.76 -15.10 25.60
C GLU A 363 57.97 -15.72 26.76
N PRO A 364 58.44 -15.58 28.01
CA PRO A 364 57.94 -16.33 29.14
C PRO A 364 56.57 -15.81 29.63
N GLU A 365 55.76 -16.75 30.11
CA GLU A 365 54.45 -16.50 30.73
C GLU A 365 54.57 -15.49 31.89
N LYS A 366 53.74 -14.45 31.85
CA LYS A 366 53.44 -13.60 33.01
C LYS A 366 52.11 -14.03 33.64
N PRO A 367 51.98 -13.93 34.96
CA PRO A 367 50.89 -14.58 35.70
C PRO A 367 49.54 -13.93 35.44
N ASP A 368 48.51 -14.77 35.53
CA ASP A 368 47.09 -14.45 35.40
C ASP A 368 46.66 -13.30 36.32
N ASN A 369 46.15 -12.22 35.71
CA ASN A 369 45.34 -11.22 36.40
C ASN A 369 43.87 -11.39 35.97
N LEU A 370 43.10 -12.03 36.86
CA LEU A 370 41.68 -12.38 36.73
C LEU A 370 40.71 -11.18 36.89
N LEU A 371 41.05 -9.98 36.41
CA LEU A 371 40.22 -8.79 36.57
C LEU A 371 40.20 -7.94 35.28
N ASN A 372 39.56 -8.47 34.23
CA ASN A 372 38.86 -7.67 33.22
C ASN A 372 38.05 -8.56 32.25
N LYS A 373 36.99 -9.18 32.78
CA LYS A 373 35.86 -9.67 31.98
C LYS A 373 34.73 -8.64 32.08
N VAL A 374 34.86 -7.55 31.34
CA VAL A 374 33.73 -6.68 31.01
C VAL A 374 33.50 -6.76 29.51
N SER A 375 32.28 -7.11 29.18
CA SER A 375 31.76 -7.41 27.85
C SER A 375 32.00 -6.29 26.84
N LYS A 376 32.74 -6.61 25.77
CA LYS A 376 32.58 -5.94 24.48
C LYS A 376 31.62 -6.77 23.62
N GLY A 377 30.34 -6.68 23.95
CA GLY A 377 29.26 -7.02 23.03
C GLY A 377 29.02 -5.81 22.12
N ARG A 378 29.72 -5.75 20.99
CA ARG A 378 29.39 -4.83 19.90
C ARG A 378 29.66 -5.57 18.59
N GLY A 379 28.59 -5.74 17.81
CA GLY A 379 28.53 -6.58 16.61
C GLY A 379 29.75 -6.42 15.72
N GLY A 380 30.63 -7.40 15.78
CA GLY A 380 31.70 -7.56 14.82
C GLY A 380 31.10 -8.14 13.55
N ALA A 381 31.06 -7.35 12.49
CA ALA A 381 31.18 -7.92 11.16
C ALA A 381 32.45 -8.78 11.20
N SER A 382 32.32 -10.11 11.20
CA SER A 382 33.46 -11.01 11.24
C SER A 382 34.44 -10.59 10.16
N ALA A 383 35.60 -10.06 10.57
CA ALA A 383 36.68 -9.74 9.66
C ALA A 383 37.00 -11.00 8.87
N ALA A 384 36.94 -10.93 7.54
CA ALA A 384 37.25 -12.07 6.68
C ALA A 384 38.67 -12.55 7.01
N ASN A 385 38.84 -13.84 7.32
CA ASN A 385 40.15 -14.35 7.66
C ASN A 385 40.97 -14.54 6.38
N VAL A 386 42.28 -14.41 6.50
CA VAL A 386 43.19 -14.71 5.40
C VAL A 386 42.99 -16.15 4.95
N GLY A 387 42.81 -16.34 3.65
CA GLY A 387 42.52 -17.63 3.02
C GLY A 387 41.04 -17.99 2.94
N ASP A 388 40.11 -17.14 3.40
CA ASP A 388 38.69 -17.40 3.23
C ASP A 388 38.28 -17.19 1.75
N LEU A 389 37.50 -18.13 1.21
CA LEU A 389 36.90 -18.08 -0.12
C LEU A 389 35.37 -17.97 0.02
N ASP A 390 34.82 -16.85 -0.40
CA ASP A 390 33.38 -16.58 -0.45
C ASP A 390 32.87 -16.79 -1.88
N LEU A 391 32.12 -17.86 -2.11
CA LEU A 391 31.39 -18.11 -3.34
C LEU A 391 29.95 -17.62 -3.19
N LYS A 392 29.41 -16.93 -4.19
CA LYS A 392 28.01 -16.52 -4.24
C LYS A 392 27.45 -16.70 -5.65
N VAL A 393 26.20 -17.12 -5.74
CA VAL A 393 25.44 -17.22 -6.98
C VAL A 393 24.04 -16.72 -6.70
N ASP A 394 23.72 -15.56 -7.26
CA ASP A 394 22.40 -14.96 -7.16
C ASP A 394 21.70 -15.04 -8.52
N PHE A 395 20.48 -15.55 -8.53
CA PHE A 395 19.60 -15.62 -9.69
C PHE A 395 18.27 -14.96 -9.35
N SER A 396 17.76 -14.12 -10.25
CA SER A 396 16.42 -13.55 -10.13
C SER A 396 15.70 -13.58 -11.46
N TRP A 397 14.44 -14.01 -11.44
CA TRP A 397 13.50 -13.86 -12.53
C TRP A 397 12.37 -12.98 -12.06
N ARG A 398 12.17 -11.86 -12.74
CA ARG A 398 11.10 -10.90 -12.48
C ARG A 398 10.27 -10.76 -13.74
N ASP A 399 8.97 -10.92 -13.64
CA ASP A 399 8.03 -10.65 -14.72
C ASP A 399 7.01 -9.62 -14.22
N ASN A 400 6.97 -8.45 -14.86
CA ASN A 400 5.92 -7.46 -14.63
C ASN A 400 5.17 -7.17 -15.93
N ILE A 401 3.87 -7.01 -15.83
CA ILE A 401 3.00 -6.70 -16.97
C ILE A 401 1.83 -5.85 -16.49
N THR A 402 1.48 -4.85 -17.30
CA THR A 402 0.31 -4.00 -17.06
C THR A 402 -0.67 -4.19 -18.21
N PHE A 403 -1.87 -4.64 -17.86
CA PHE A 403 -3.02 -4.71 -18.75
C PHE A 403 -3.90 -3.49 -18.55
N ASN A 404 -4.44 -2.96 -19.64
CA ASN A 404 -5.47 -1.92 -19.55
C ASN A 404 -6.79 -2.50 -20.02
N HIS A 405 -7.81 -2.37 -19.18
CA HIS A 405 -9.17 -2.79 -19.46
C HIS A 405 -10.03 -1.54 -19.63
N ILE A 406 -10.75 -1.47 -20.74
CA ILE A 406 -11.69 -0.38 -21.01
C ILE A 406 -13.10 -0.94 -20.88
N LEU A 407 -13.96 -0.23 -20.15
CA LEU A 407 -15.37 -0.62 -20.00
C LEU A 407 -16.03 -0.83 -21.37
N ASP A 408 -16.82 -1.88 -21.47
CA ASP A 408 -17.66 -2.28 -22.60
C ASP A 408 -16.89 -2.66 -23.88
N GLN A 409 -15.56 -2.72 -23.84
CA GLN A 409 -14.75 -2.99 -25.04
C GLN A 409 -14.22 -4.43 -25.10
N ASN A 410 -14.24 -5.20 -24.01
CA ASN A 410 -13.77 -6.59 -23.94
C ASN A 410 -12.41 -6.83 -24.63
N ILE A 411 -11.57 -5.79 -24.70
CA ILE A 411 -10.24 -5.79 -25.26
C ILE A 411 -9.27 -5.72 -24.09
N ILE A 412 -8.30 -6.64 -24.07
CA ILE A 412 -7.18 -6.61 -23.13
C ILE A 412 -5.91 -6.55 -23.96
N GLU A 413 -5.25 -5.40 -23.89
CA GLU A 413 -3.93 -5.20 -24.47
C GLU A 413 -2.91 -4.88 -23.37
N PRO A 414 -1.75 -5.54 -23.38
CA PRO A 414 -0.65 -5.16 -22.50
C PRO A 414 -0.11 -3.80 -22.93
N THR A 415 -0.15 -2.82 -22.02
CA THR A 415 0.30 -1.45 -22.32
C THR A 415 1.75 -1.22 -21.95
N ARG A 416 2.24 -1.93 -20.92
CA ARG A 416 3.62 -1.87 -20.41
C ARG A 416 4.00 -3.20 -19.77
N GLY A 417 5.30 -3.37 -19.52
CA GLY A 417 5.81 -4.53 -18.80
C GLY A 417 7.19 -4.95 -19.29
N THR A 418 7.87 -5.70 -18.44
CA THR A 418 9.22 -6.21 -18.67
C THR A 418 9.39 -7.54 -17.97
N ARG A 419 10.10 -8.45 -18.65
CA ARG A 419 10.67 -9.64 -18.04
C ARG A 419 12.17 -9.41 -17.84
N GLN A 420 12.61 -9.44 -16.60
CA GLN A 420 14.01 -9.28 -16.22
C GLN A 420 14.57 -10.60 -15.70
N ILE A 421 15.74 -10.98 -16.20
CA ILE A 421 16.50 -12.16 -15.77
C ILE A 421 17.87 -11.67 -15.34
N SER A 422 18.24 -11.91 -14.08
CA SER A 422 19.56 -11.58 -13.56
C SER A 422 20.26 -12.83 -13.05
N PHE A 423 21.56 -12.94 -13.31
CA PHE A 423 22.43 -14.01 -12.85
C PHE A 423 23.80 -13.41 -12.50
N SER A 424 24.18 -13.48 -11.23
CA SER A 424 25.34 -12.75 -10.69
C SER A 424 26.25 -13.64 -9.85
N PRO A 425 26.97 -14.61 -10.44
CA PRO A 425 27.98 -15.37 -9.72
C PRO A 425 29.19 -14.51 -9.34
N SER A 426 29.74 -14.75 -8.16
CA SER A 426 31.00 -14.17 -7.72
C SER A 426 31.80 -15.10 -6.82
N ALA A 427 33.12 -14.93 -6.85
CA ALA A 427 34.07 -15.63 -6.01
C ALA A 427 35.06 -14.61 -5.44
N GLN A 428 35.09 -14.45 -4.13
CA GLN A 428 36.00 -13.55 -3.45
C GLN A 428 36.97 -14.34 -2.57
N TYR A 429 38.27 -14.15 -2.78
CA TYR A 429 39.33 -14.75 -1.99
C TYR A 429 40.09 -13.70 -1.18
N GLN A 430 40.23 -13.92 0.12
CA GLN A 430 40.97 -13.04 1.01
C GLN A 430 42.47 -13.40 0.98
N LEU A 431 43.24 -12.70 0.14
CA LEU A 431 44.68 -12.90 -0.02
C LEU A 431 45.48 -12.49 1.23
N HIS A 432 45.13 -11.36 1.84
CA HIS A 432 45.78 -10.83 3.04
C HIS A 432 44.78 -10.02 3.88
N GLN A 433 45.12 -9.59 5.09
CA GLN A 433 44.20 -8.80 5.95
C GLN A 433 43.70 -7.52 5.27
N GLN A 434 44.49 -6.98 4.35
CA GLN A 434 44.20 -5.74 3.62
C GLN A 434 43.95 -5.95 2.13
N LEU A 435 44.08 -7.18 1.61
CA LEU A 435 44.03 -7.48 0.18
C LEU A 435 43.01 -8.58 -0.10
N ALA A 436 42.03 -8.30 -0.96
CA ALA A 436 41.05 -9.27 -1.44
C ALA A 436 40.97 -9.25 -2.96
N LEU A 437 40.81 -10.43 -3.56
CA LEU A 437 40.57 -10.61 -4.98
C LEU A 437 39.13 -11.07 -5.18
N ARG A 438 38.36 -10.38 -6.03
CA ARG A 438 36.99 -10.78 -6.37
C ARG A 438 36.86 -10.98 -7.87
N LEU A 439 36.52 -12.20 -8.28
CA LEU A 439 36.00 -12.49 -9.60
C LEU A 439 34.48 -12.36 -9.58
N PHE A 440 33.91 -11.69 -10.58
CA PHE A 440 32.46 -11.56 -10.71
C PHE A 440 32.05 -11.62 -12.17
N PHE A 441 30.81 -12.04 -12.39
CA PHE A 441 30.13 -11.98 -13.67
C PHE A 441 28.66 -11.65 -13.40
N ASP A 442 28.19 -10.55 -13.98
CA ASP A 442 26.83 -10.07 -13.87
C ASP A 442 26.18 -10.13 -15.26
N TYR A 443 25.16 -10.95 -15.37
CA TYR A 443 24.30 -11.03 -16.55
C TYR A 443 22.92 -10.48 -16.18
N ASN A 444 22.45 -9.48 -16.91
CA ASN A 444 21.10 -8.93 -16.75
C ASN A 444 20.45 -8.76 -18.13
N ARG A 445 19.30 -9.41 -18.33
CA ARG A 445 18.53 -9.34 -19.57
C ARG A 445 17.13 -8.85 -19.27
N THR A 446 16.74 -7.75 -19.90
CA THR A 446 15.40 -7.16 -19.82
C THR A 446 14.72 -7.30 -21.18
N VAL A 447 13.60 -8.01 -21.21
CA VAL A 447 12.76 -8.22 -22.40
C VAL A 447 11.44 -7.46 -22.20
N PRO A 448 11.19 -6.37 -22.93
CA PRO A 448 9.92 -5.66 -22.89
C PRO A 448 8.74 -6.54 -23.32
N LYS A 449 7.56 -6.30 -22.74
CA LYS A 449 6.30 -6.99 -23.11
C LYS A 449 5.57 -6.33 -24.27
N VAL A 450 5.92 -5.09 -24.58
CA VAL A 450 5.35 -4.30 -25.68
C VAL A 450 6.36 -4.16 -26.82
N SER A 451 5.85 -4.04 -28.04
CA SER A 451 6.66 -3.93 -29.26
C SER A 451 7.35 -2.58 -29.45
N THR A 452 7.03 -1.59 -28.60
CA THR A 452 7.60 -0.24 -28.65
C THR A 452 9.01 -0.15 -28.04
N SER A 453 9.56 -1.25 -27.54
CA SER A 453 10.88 -1.29 -26.91
C SER A 453 11.64 -2.57 -27.27
N PHE A 454 12.97 -2.48 -27.33
CA PHE A 454 13.83 -3.60 -27.71
C PHE A 454 14.40 -4.33 -26.48
N PRO A 455 14.63 -5.65 -26.56
CA PRO A 455 15.34 -6.38 -25.53
C PRO A 455 16.76 -5.83 -25.30
N ILE A 456 17.14 -5.64 -24.04
CA ILE A 456 18.48 -5.20 -23.64
C ILE A 456 19.15 -6.33 -22.87
N THR A 457 20.39 -6.65 -23.22
CA THR A 457 21.24 -7.60 -22.49
C THR A 457 22.51 -6.89 -22.08
N ASN A 458 22.75 -6.81 -20.77
CA ASN A 458 23.97 -6.27 -20.19
C ASN A 458 24.76 -7.40 -19.56
N THR A 459 26.02 -7.50 -19.93
CA THR A 459 26.97 -8.43 -19.32
C THR A 459 28.19 -7.67 -18.86
N ALA A 460 28.50 -7.78 -17.57
CA ALA A 460 29.71 -7.26 -16.99
C ALA A 460 30.47 -8.42 -16.34
N GLY A 461 31.78 -8.41 -16.43
CA GLY A 461 32.60 -9.40 -15.77
C GLY A 461 33.99 -8.85 -15.57
N GLY A 462 34.65 -9.28 -14.51
CA GLY A 462 35.97 -8.79 -14.23
C GLY A 462 36.55 -9.28 -12.93
N VAL A 463 37.75 -8.80 -12.68
CA VAL A 463 38.51 -9.06 -11.47
C VAL A 463 38.68 -7.73 -10.75
N VAL A 464 38.20 -7.66 -9.51
CA VAL A 464 38.37 -6.52 -8.62
C VAL A 464 39.43 -6.87 -7.60
N VAL A 465 40.48 -6.05 -7.52
CA VAL A 465 41.46 -6.08 -6.44
C VAL A 465 41.07 -5.01 -5.44
N ARG A 466 40.74 -5.41 -4.21
CA ARG A 466 40.40 -4.49 -3.13
C ARG A 466 41.55 -4.42 -2.14
N PHE A 467 42.13 -3.23 -2.01
CA PHE A 467 43.13 -2.91 -0.99
C PHE A 467 42.52 -2.01 0.07
N SER A 468 42.56 -2.42 1.34
CA SER A 468 42.05 -1.65 2.48
C SER A 468 43.23 -1.14 3.30
N LEU A 469 43.44 0.17 3.26
CA LEU A 469 44.40 0.85 4.13
C LEU A 469 43.71 1.06 5.48
N ASN A 470 44.24 0.46 6.55
CA ASN A 470 43.85 0.81 7.91
C ASN A 470 44.61 2.04 8.38
#